data_AF-A0A923NVA4-F1
#
_entry.id   AF-A0A923NVA4-F1
#
_cell.length_a   1.000
_cell.length_b   1.000
_cell.length_c   1.000
_cell.angle_alpha   90.00
_cell.angle_beta   90.00
_cell.angle_gamma   90.00
#
_symmetry.space_group_name_H-M   'P 1'
#
loop_
_entity.id
_entity.type
_entity.pdbx_description
1 polymer ?
#
loop_
_entity_poly.entity_id
_entity_poly.type
_entity_poly.pdbx_seq_one_letter_code
_entity_poly.pdbx_strand_id
1 'polypeptide(L)'
;MSPEILLFIIKLIAGGIVAFLAILMMSRTMDFAWTMMVAGFLFSYAALVYELLIKLGVFVVSKYSLFGIPITTLIFVILPSVCFITSLTVMIIKSRK
;
A
#
# COMPACT_ATOMS: atom_id res chain seq x y z
N MET A 1 -24.50 4.01 -12.99
CA MET A 1 -23.17 4.06 -12.34
C MET A 1 -22.54 2.69 -12.49
N SER A 2 -21.37 2.55 -13.11
CA SER A 2 -20.78 1.24 -13.37
C SER A 2 -20.34 0.57 -12.04
N PRO A 3 -20.59 -0.74 -11.86
CA PRO A 3 -20.31 -1.46 -10.61
C PRO A 3 -18.82 -1.42 -10.21
N GLU A 4 -17.94 -1.28 -11.19
CA GLU A 4 -16.49 -1.13 -11.00
C GLU A 4 -16.13 0.14 -10.22
N ILE A 5 -16.78 1.26 -10.52
CA ILE A 5 -16.53 2.54 -9.83
C ILE A 5 -16.99 2.47 -8.38
N LEU A 6 -18.13 1.81 -8.13
CA LEU A 6 -18.63 1.60 -6.77
C LEU A 6 -17.63 0.79 -5.93
N LEU A 7 -17.10 -0.30 -6.47
CA LEU A 7 -16.06 -1.10 -5.82
C LEU A 7 -14.80 -0.29 -5.52
N PHE A 8 -14.39 0.59 -6.44
CA PHE A 8 -13.25 1.47 -6.22
C PHE A 8 -13.48 2.50 -5.10
N ILE A 9 -14.67 3.10 -5.03
CA ILE A 9 -15.01 4.05 -3.97
C ILE A 9 -14.97 3.36 -2.60
N ILE A 10 -15.55 2.17 -2.48
CA ILE A 10 -15.53 1.38 -1.24
C ILE A 10 -14.09 1.05 -0.84
N LYS A 11 -13.29 0.58 -1.81
CA LYS A 11 -11.86 0.30 -1.61
C LYS A 11 -11.08 1.51 -1.15
N LEU A 12 -11.35 2.68 -1.71
CA LEU A 12 -10.68 3.93 -1.36
C LEU A 12 -11.04 4.39 0.07
N ILE A 13 -12.32 4.34 0.43
CA ILE A 13 -12.79 4.68 1.78
C ILE A 13 -12.20 3.72 2.81
N ALA A 14 -12.28 2.41 2.55
CA ALA A 14 -11.72 1.39 3.43
C ALA A 14 -10.19 1.54 3.58
N GLY A 15 -9.47 1.72 2.46
CA GLY A 15 -8.03 1.95 2.47
C GLY A 15 -7.63 3.22 3.20
N GLY A 16 -8.41 4.29 3.07
CA GLY A 16 -8.21 5.55 3.79
C GLY A 16 -8.40 5.40 5.30
N ILE A 17 -9.44 4.68 5.74
CA ILE A 17 -9.67 4.37 7.16
C ILE A 17 -8.50 3.55 7.72
N VAL A 18 -8.03 2.55 6.98
CA VAL A 18 -6.88 1.73 7.37
C VAL A 18 -5.61 2.59 7.48
N ALA A 19 -5.34 3.46 6.51
CA ALA A 19 -4.19 4.36 6.56
C ALA A 19 -4.27 5.33 7.76
N PHE A 20 -5.45 5.89 8.04
CA PHE A 20 -5.66 6.77 9.19
C PHE A 20 -5.44 6.05 10.52
N LEU A 21 -6.00 4.85 10.68
CA LEU A 21 -5.79 4.00 11.86
C LEU A 21 -4.31 3.61 12.00
N ALA A 22 -3.63 3.32 10.90
CA ALA A 22 -2.21 2.99 10.88
C ALA A 22 -1.36 4.18 11.38
N ILE A 23 -1.60 5.39 10.87
CA ILE A 23 -0.92 6.60 11.35
C ILE A 23 -1.21 6.84 12.84
N LEU A 24 -2.46 6.64 13.27
CA LEU A 24 -2.84 6.78 14.68
C LEU A 24 -2.10 5.77 15.57
N MET A 25 -1.93 4.53 15.12
CA MET A 25 -1.11 3.52 15.81
C MET A 25 0.37 3.92 15.89
N MET A 26 0.93 4.48 14.81
CA MET A 26 2.31 4.97 14.79
C MET A 26 2.54 6.04 15.86
N SER A 27 1.57 6.93 16.08
CA SER A 27 1.67 7.97 17.11
C SER A 27 1.74 7.40 18.54
N ARG A 28 1.30 6.16 18.75
CA ARG A 28 1.22 5.54 20.09
C ARG A 28 2.30 4.47 20.33
N THR A 29 2.89 3.90 19.27
CA THR A 29 3.88 2.81 19.33
C THR A 29 5.06 3.09 18.39
N MET A 30 6.08 3.78 18.92
CA MET A 30 7.27 4.22 18.17
C MET A 30 8.34 3.10 18.05
N ASP A 31 7.90 1.87 17.86
CA ASP A 31 8.74 0.70 17.64
C ASP A 31 9.00 0.52 16.13
N PHE A 32 10.23 0.19 15.74
CA PHE A 32 10.62 0.04 14.33
C PHE A 32 9.77 -1.00 13.55
N ALA A 33 9.27 -2.03 14.25
CA ALA A 33 8.34 -3.01 13.66
C ALA A 33 6.98 -2.40 13.30
N TRP A 34 6.46 -1.53 14.18
CA TRP A 34 5.17 -0.88 14.03
C TRP A 34 5.19 0.18 12.93
N THR A 35 6.28 0.96 12.83
CA THR A 35 6.44 1.96 11.76
C THR A 35 6.51 1.31 10.38
N MET A 36 7.22 0.18 10.23
CA MET A 36 7.25 -0.60 8.98
C MET A 36 5.86 -1.14 8.60
N MET A 37 5.06 -1.57 9.58
CA MET A 37 3.69 -2.04 9.35
C MET A 37 2.81 -0.93 8.79
N VAL A 38 2.90 0.24 9.42
CA VAL A 38 2.14 1.45 9.03
C VAL A 38 2.56 1.93 7.65
N ALA A 39 3.87 1.91 7.35
CA ALA A 39 4.38 2.18 6.00
C ALA A 39 3.80 1.21 4.96
N GLY A 40 3.66 -0.08 5.28
CA GLY A 40 3.00 -1.06 4.41
C GLY A 40 1.55 -0.67 4.09
N PHE A 41 0.77 -0.25 5.09
CA PHE A 41 -0.60 0.23 4.86
C PHE A 41 -0.65 1.50 4.00
N LEU A 42 0.26 2.45 4.24
CA LEU A 42 0.39 3.67 3.45
C LEU A 42 0.75 3.38 1.99
N PHE A 43 1.71 2.49 1.74
CA PHE A 43 2.08 2.08 0.39
C PHE A 43 0.96 1.32 -0.30
N SER A 44 0.21 0.46 0.41
CA SER A 44 -0.98 -0.20 -0.15
C SER A 44 -2.03 0.82 -0.58
N TYR A 45 -2.27 1.85 0.22
CA TYR A 45 -3.18 2.93 -0.14
C TYR A 45 -2.66 3.72 -1.35
N ALA A 46 -1.38 4.07 -1.37
CA ALA A 46 -0.75 4.75 -2.50
C ALA A 46 -0.83 3.93 -3.80
N ALA A 47 -0.64 2.61 -3.73
CA ALA A 47 -0.79 1.70 -4.86
C ALA A 47 -2.23 1.68 -5.40
N LEU A 48 -3.23 1.71 -4.51
CA LEU A 48 -4.63 1.77 -4.88
C LEU A 48 -4.97 3.09 -5.59
N VAL A 49 -4.48 4.21 -5.06
CA VAL A 49 -4.61 5.53 -5.68
C VAL A 49 -3.90 5.57 -7.04
N TYR A 50 -2.71 4.96 -7.15
CA TYR A 50 -1.98 4.85 -8.41
C TYR A 50 -2.76 4.05 -9.48
N GLU A 51 -3.35 2.92 -9.10
CA GLU A 51 -4.21 2.14 -10.01
C GLU A 51 -5.41 2.98 -10.50
N LEU A 52 -6.03 3.75 -9.59
CA LEU A 52 -7.14 4.63 -9.92
C LEU A 52 -6.72 5.76 -10.87
N LEU A 53 -5.55 6.37 -10.65
CA LEU A 53 -4.99 7.39 -11.52
C LEU A 53 -4.70 6.87 -12.94
N ILE A 54 -4.24 5.62 -13.07
CA ILE A 54 -4.08 4.97 -14.38
C ILE A 54 -5.45 4.73 -15.03
N LYS A 55 -6.43 4.18 -14.30
CA LYS A 55 -7.78 3.90 -14.84
C LYS A 55 -8.53 5.15 -15.26
N LEU A 56 -8.31 6.27 -14.57
CA LEU A 56 -8.86 7.57 -14.93
C LEU A 56 -8.12 8.24 -16.11
N GLY A 57 -7.02 7.65 -16.59
CA GLY A 57 -6.20 8.21 -17.67
C GLY A 57 -5.37 9.43 -17.26
N VAL A 58 -5.26 9.72 -15.95
CA VAL A 58 -4.47 10.85 -15.42
C VAL A 58 -2.98 10.55 -15.48
N PHE A 59 -2.59 9.28 -15.30
CA PHE A 59 -1.21 8.82 -15.42
C PHE A 59 -1.04 7.86 -16.59
N VAL A 60 0.00 8.10 -17.40
CA VAL A 60 0.44 7.17 -18.44
C VAL A 60 1.38 6.15 -17.82
N VAL A 61 1.09 4.86 -18.03
CA VAL A 61 1.94 3.75 -17.58
C VAL A 61 3.34 3.88 -18.16
N SER A 62 4.36 3.58 -17.35
CA SER A 62 5.77 3.73 -17.76
C SER A 62 6.05 3.05 -19.10
N LYS A 63 6.75 3.75 -20.00
CA LYS A 63 7.18 3.19 -21.30
C LYS A 63 8.12 1.98 -21.12
N TYR A 64 8.78 1.89 -19.97
CA TYR A 64 9.62 0.75 -19.63
C TYR A 64 8.76 -0.35 -19.00
N SER A 65 8.55 -1.42 -19.76
CA SER A 65 7.89 -2.64 -19.30
C SER A 65 8.91 -3.77 -19.13
N LEU A 66 8.76 -4.53 -18.06
CA LEU A 66 9.51 -5.75 -17.80
C LEU A 66 8.50 -6.90 -17.94
N PHE A 67 8.73 -7.83 -18.88
CA PHE A 67 7.79 -8.91 -19.20
C PHE A 67 6.35 -8.44 -19.53
N GLY A 68 6.20 -7.26 -20.12
CA GLY A 68 4.89 -6.68 -20.43
C GLY A 68 4.19 -5.99 -19.25
N ILE A 69 4.79 -6.00 -18.06
CA ILE A 69 4.28 -5.30 -16.87
C ILE A 69 5.06 -3.98 -16.72
N PRO A 70 4.38 -2.82 -16.64
CA PRO A 70 5.03 -1.55 -16.39
C PRO A 70 5.81 -1.58 -15.06
N ILE A 71 7.06 -1.14 -15.08
CA ILE A 71 7.95 -1.18 -13.90
C ILE A 71 7.35 -0.41 -12.73
N THR A 72 6.71 0.73 -12.99
CA THR A 72 6.07 1.56 -11.97
C THR A 72 4.93 0.81 -11.27
N THR A 73 4.10 0.08 -12.01
CA THR A 73 3.04 -0.76 -11.46
C THR A 73 3.62 -1.88 -10.61
N LEU A 74 4.70 -2.51 -11.09
CA LEU A 74 5.37 -3.60 -10.37
C LEU A 74 5.91 -3.13 -9.02
N ILE A 75 6.55 -1.96 -8.98
CA ILE A 75 7.07 -1.37 -7.75
C ILE A 75 5.94 -1.09 -6.76
N PHE A 76 4.86 -0.42 -7.18
CA PHE A 76 3.74 -0.11 -6.30
C PHE A 76 3.01 -1.35 -5.78
N VAL A 77 2.99 -2.45 -6.55
CA VAL A 77 2.40 -3.73 -6.10
C VAL A 77 3.27 -4.44 -5.07
N ILE A 78 4.60 -4.42 -5.23
CA ILE A 78 5.53 -5.19 -4.38
C ILE A 78 5.92 -4.41 -3.12
N LEU A 79 5.99 -3.08 -3.19
CA LEU A 79 6.45 -2.22 -2.10
C LEU A 79 5.67 -2.41 -0.77
N PRO A 80 4.33 -2.49 -0.77
CA PRO A 80 3.58 -2.73 0.46
C PRO A 80 3.91 -4.10 1.07
N SER A 81 3.99 -5.14 0.23
CA SER A 81 4.32 -6.50 0.66
C SER A 81 5.69 -6.58 1.32
N VAL A 82 6.70 -5.90 0.76
CA VAL A 82 8.04 -5.84 1.36
C VAL A 82 8.00 -5.16 2.73
N CYS A 83 7.27 -4.05 2.88
CA CYS A 83 7.08 -3.40 4.17
C CYS A 83 6.39 -4.30 5.20
N PHE A 84 5.37 -5.06 4.81
CA PHE A 84 4.72 -6.02 5.71
C PHE A 84 5.65 -7.18 6.10
N ILE A 85 6.40 -7.75 5.16
CA ILE A 85 7.36 -8.83 5.44
C ILE A 85 8.41 -8.36 6.46
N THR A 86 8.97 -7.17 6.26
CA THR A 86 9.97 -6.60 7.19
C THR A 86 9.37 -6.35 8.56
N SER A 87 8.17 -5.76 8.65
CA SER A 87 7.45 -5.54 9.90
C SER A 87 7.24 -6.84 10.70
N LEU A 88 6.67 -7.85 10.05
CA LEU A 88 6.37 -9.14 10.67
C LEU A 88 7.65 -9.86 11.12
N THR A 89 8.71 -9.79 10.31
CA THR A 89 10.02 -10.40 10.66
C THR A 89 10.59 -9.77 11.92
N VAL A 90 10.58 -8.43 12.02
CA VAL A 90 11.07 -7.72 13.22
C VAL A 90 10.20 -8.07 14.44
N MET A 91 8.88 -8.18 14.27
CA MET A 91 7.96 -8.52 15.35
C MET A 91 8.18 -9.95 15.87
N ILE A 92 8.42 -10.92 14.98
CA ILE A 92 8.76 -12.31 15.35
C ILE A 92 10.09 -12.36 16.11
N ILE A 93 11.11 -11.63 15.64
CA ILE A 93 12.43 -11.58 16.30
C ILE A 93 12.30 -10.96 17.70
N LYS A 94 11.52 -9.89 17.85
CA LYS A 94 11.30 -9.21 19.13
C LYS A 94 10.51 -10.08 20.11
N SER A 95 9.53 -10.87 19.65
CA SER A 95 8.74 -11.76 20.50
C SER A 95 9.50 -12.99 21.01
N ARG A 96 10.68 -13.30 20.45
CA ARG A 96 11.52 -14.44 20.86
C ARG A 96 12.61 -14.05 21.87
N LYS A 97 12.74 -12.76 22.20
CA LYS A 97 13.57 -12.24 23.28
C LYS A 97 12.70 -11.99 24.51
#